data_AF-A0A655AA16-F1
#
_entry.id   AF-A0A655AA16-F1
#
_cell.length_a   1.000
_cell.length_b   1.000
_cell.length_c   1.000
_cell.angle_alpha   90.00
_cell.angle_beta   90.00
_cell.angle_gamma   90.00
#
_symmetry.space_group_name_H-M   'P 1'
#
loop_
_entity.id
_entity.type
_entity.pdbx_description
1 polymer ?
#
loop_
_entity_poly.entity_id
_entity_poly.type
_entity_poly.pdbx_seq_one_letter_code
_entity_poly.pdbx_strand_id
1 'polypeptide(L)'
;MSRITTDQLRHAVLDRGSFVSWDSEPLAVPVADSYARELAAARAATGADESVQTGEGRVFGRRVAVVACEFDFLGGSIGVAAAERITAAVERATAERLPLLASPSSGGTRMQEGTVAFLQMVKIAAAIQLHNQARLPYLVYLRHPTTGGVFASWGSLGHLTVAEPGALIGFLGHGSMSCSMATPSHPASKPPRIYGGMGSSTASLHWTGYDRCWIVR
;
A
#
# COMPACT_ATOMS: atom_id res chain seq x y z
N MET A 1 8.28 11.76 11.35
CA MET A 1 7.46 10.68 11.93
C MET A 1 8.24 9.38 11.78
N SER A 2 8.23 8.51 12.78
CA SER A 2 8.82 7.17 12.65
C SER A 2 7.97 6.35 11.68
N ARG A 3 8.54 5.87 10.58
CA ARG A 3 7.85 5.00 9.63
C ARG A 3 7.68 3.61 10.24
N ILE A 4 6.52 2.99 10.06
CA ILE A 4 6.29 1.59 10.45
C ILE A 4 7.01 0.71 9.44
N THR A 5 7.91 -0.17 9.90
CA THR A 5 8.62 -1.11 9.00
C THR A 5 7.73 -2.29 8.60
N THR A 6 8.15 -3.04 7.59
CA THR A 6 7.39 -4.22 7.14
C THR A 6 7.25 -5.28 8.24
N ASP A 7 8.32 -5.50 9.01
CA ASP A 7 8.29 -6.43 10.14
C ASP A 7 7.40 -5.94 11.29
N GLN A 8 7.40 -4.64 11.59
CA GLN A 8 6.50 -4.08 12.61
C GLN A 8 5.03 -4.26 12.22
N LEU A 9 4.69 -4.01 10.95
CA LEU A 9 3.36 -4.25 10.42
C LEU A 9 2.95 -5.72 10.58
N ARG A 10 3.83 -6.65 10.16
CA ARG A 10 3.57 -8.09 10.26
C ARG A 10 3.31 -8.53 11.70
N HIS A 11 4.15 -8.09 12.64
CA HIS A 11 3.97 -8.43 14.07
C HIS A 11 2.71 -7.82 14.69
N ALA A 12 2.26 -6.66 14.20
CA ALA A 12 1.07 -6.00 14.70
C ALA A 12 -0.23 -6.62 14.16
N VAL A 13 -0.21 -7.12 12.92
CA VAL A 13 -1.42 -7.58 12.22
C VAL A 13 -1.58 -9.10 12.25
N LEU A 14 -0.49 -9.85 12.14
CA LEU A 14 -0.53 -11.30 12.00
C LEU A 14 -0.37 -12.01 13.35
N ASP A 15 -1.04 -13.15 13.48
CA ASP A 15 -0.88 -14.07 14.60
C ASP A 15 0.60 -14.49 14.72
N ARG A 16 1.12 -14.55 15.94
CA ARG A 16 2.54 -14.80 16.21
C ARG A 16 3.00 -16.10 15.54
N GLY A 17 4.10 -16.00 14.76
CA GLY A 17 4.72 -17.15 14.10
C GLY A 17 3.93 -17.72 12.91
N SER A 18 2.86 -17.05 12.47
CA SER A 18 2.02 -17.53 11.37
C SER A 18 2.53 -17.13 9.97
N PHE A 19 3.46 -16.19 9.89
CA PHE A 19 3.91 -15.65 8.60
C PHE A 19 4.79 -16.65 7.85
N VAL A 20 4.43 -16.90 6.60
CA VAL A 20 5.19 -17.69 5.64
C VAL A 20 5.45 -16.80 4.42
N SER A 21 6.72 -16.50 4.16
CA SER A 21 7.10 -15.72 2.97
C SER A 21 6.81 -16.51 1.69
N TRP A 22 6.36 -15.80 0.66
CA TRP A 22 6.23 -16.30 -0.71
C TRP A 22 7.30 -15.72 -1.63
N ASP A 23 8.24 -14.96 -1.07
CA ASP A 23 9.26 -14.29 -1.84
C ASP A 23 10.25 -15.31 -2.41
N SER A 24 10.43 -15.27 -3.72
CA SER A 24 11.52 -15.92 -4.42
C SER A 24 12.59 -14.91 -4.80
N GLU A 25 13.75 -15.40 -5.22
CA GLU A 25 14.83 -14.56 -5.74
C GLU A 25 14.27 -13.55 -6.78
N PRO A 26 14.58 -12.24 -6.64
CA PRO A 26 14.10 -11.23 -7.55
C PRO A 26 14.53 -11.53 -8.99
N LEU A 27 13.65 -11.26 -9.95
CA LEU A 27 13.98 -11.43 -11.37
C LEU A 27 15.25 -10.65 -11.72
N ALA A 28 16.24 -11.34 -12.30
CA ALA A 28 17.48 -10.73 -12.75
C ALA A 28 17.22 -9.89 -14.01
N VAL A 29 17.07 -8.59 -13.83
CA VAL A 29 16.96 -7.63 -14.94
C VAL A 29 18.37 -7.09 -15.24
N PRO A 30 18.84 -7.11 -16.50
CA PRO A 30 20.09 -6.46 -16.88
C PRO A 30 20.02 -4.96 -16.58
N VAL A 31 20.95 -4.48 -15.77
CA VAL A 31 20.99 -3.09 -15.29
C VAL A 31 22.41 -2.53 -15.42
N ALA A 32 22.52 -1.21 -15.47
CA ALA A 32 23.83 -0.55 -15.43
C ALA A 32 24.54 -0.80 -14.08
N ASP A 33 25.87 -0.84 -14.09
CA ASP A 33 26.68 -1.12 -12.89
C ASP A 33 26.44 -0.13 -11.74
N SER A 34 26.10 1.13 -12.04
CA SER A 34 25.71 2.11 -11.03
C SER A 34 24.44 1.69 -10.29
N TYR A 35 23.41 1.26 -11.02
CA TYR A 35 22.15 0.84 -10.45
C TYR A 35 22.27 -0.54 -9.74
N ALA A 36 23.09 -1.45 -10.25
CA ALA A 36 23.41 -2.70 -9.55
C ALA A 36 24.03 -2.44 -8.17
N ARG A 37 24.91 -1.42 -8.06
CA ARG A 37 25.49 -1.01 -6.76
C ARG A 37 24.45 -0.38 -5.83
N GLU A 38 23.53 0.43 -6.35
CA GLU A 38 22.41 0.95 -5.55
C GLU A 38 21.54 -0.17 -4.97
N LEU A 39 21.21 -1.18 -5.80
CA LEU A 39 20.47 -2.37 -5.36
C LEU A 39 21.24 -3.15 -4.28
N ALA A 40 22.54 -3.38 -4.47
CA ALA A 40 23.36 -4.08 -3.49
C ALA A 40 23.46 -3.31 -2.15
N ALA A 41 23.61 -1.98 -2.21
CA ALA A 41 23.62 -1.13 -1.02
C ALA A 41 22.27 -1.15 -0.29
N ALA A 42 21.15 -1.09 -1.02
CA ALA A 42 19.80 -1.18 -0.44
C ALA A 42 19.54 -2.53 0.24
N ARG A 43 20.00 -3.63 -0.37
CA ARG A 43 19.94 -4.97 0.22
C ARG A 43 20.74 -5.06 1.52
N ALA A 44 21.97 -4.54 1.51
CA ALA A 44 22.82 -4.53 2.70
C ALA A 44 22.25 -3.67 3.84
N ALA A 45 21.60 -2.55 3.51
CA ALA A 45 21.04 -1.63 4.49
C ALA A 45 19.74 -2.15 5.13
N THR A 46 18.88 -2.82 4.35
CA THR A 46 17.55 -3.25 4.81
C THR A 46 17.48 -4.72 5.19
N GLY A 47 18.38 -5.56 4.68
CA GLY A 47 18.28 -7.01 4.76
C GLY A 47 17.18 -7.60 3.86
N ALA A 48 16.43 -6.77 3.13
CA ALA A 48 15.45 -7.20 2.14
C ALA A 48 16.12 -7.36 0.77
N ASP A 49 15.62 -8.28 -0.06
CA ASP A 49 16.12 -8.52 -1.41
C ASP A 49 15.50 -7.58 -2.46
N GLU A 50 14.35 -6.98 -2.14
CA GLU A 50 13.57 -6.03 -2.94
C GLU A 50 12.65 -5.16 -2.05
N SER A 51 12.05 -4.11 -2.62
CA SER A 51 11.16 -3.14 -1.97
C SER A 51 9.79 -3.66 -1.55
N VAL A 52 9.51 -4.95 -1.74
CA VAL A 52 8.23 -5.56 -1.40
C VAL A 52 8.48 -6.94 -0.80
N GLN A 53 7.82 -7.21 0.33
CA GLN A 53 7.71 -8.54 0.91
C GLN A 53 6.30 -9.07 0.70
N THR A 54 6.20 -10.35 0.36
CA THR A 54 4.94 -11.04 0.13
C THR A 54 4.90 -12.36 0.89
N GLY A 55 3.69 -12.79 1.22
CA GLY A 55 3.50 -14.03 1.95
C GLY A 55 2.06 -14.24 2.37
N GLU A 56 1.87 -15.22 3.23
CA GLU A 56 0.64 -15.39 3.97
C GLU A 56 0.89 -15.37 5.47
N GLY A 57 -0.15 -15.06 6.23
CA GLY A 57 -0.19 -15.27 7.66
C GLY A 57 -1.59 -15.59 8.11
N ARG A 58 -1.80 -15.56 9.43
CA ARG A 58 -3.13 -15.69 10.03
C ARG A 58 -3.53 -14.42 10.75
N VAL A 59 -4.80 -14.06 10.68
CA VAL A 59 -5.41 -12.99 11.47
C VAL A 59 -6.60 -13.61 12.19
N PHE A 60 -6.52 -13.72 13.52
CA PHE A 60 -7.53 -14.43 14.32
C PHE A 60 -7.80 -15.85 13.78
N GLY A 61 -6.72 -16.57 13.42
CA GLY A 61 -6.76 -17.93 12.87
C GLY A 61 -7.09 -18.05 11.38
N ARG A 62 -7.54 -16.98 10.72
CA ARG A 62 -7.93 -16.98 9.30
C ARG A 62 -6.72 -16.67 8.41
N ARG A 63 -6.49 -17.46 7.37
CA ARG A 63 -5.42 -17.23 6.39
C ARG A 63 -5.68 -15.94 5.61
N VAL A 64 -4.65 -15.12 5.48
CA VAL A 64 -4.67 -13.85 4.74
C VAL A 64 -3.36 -13.73 3.97
N ALA A 65 -3.45 -13.39 2.69
CA ALA A 65 -2.30 -13.03 1.87
C ALA A 65 -1.89 -11.59 2.18
N VAL A 66 -0.59 -11.33 2.27
CA VAL A 66 -0.04 -10.01 2.62
C VAL A 66 0.95 -9.57 1.56
N VAL A 67 0.83 -8.31 1.15
CA VAL A 67 1.79 -7.60 0.29
C VAL A 67 2.16 -6.31 1.00
N ALA A 68 3.42 -6.15 1.38
CA ALA A 68 3.86 -4.99 2.14
C ALA A 68 5.16 -4.41 1.58
N CYS A 69 5.20 -3.09 1.40
CA CYS A 69 6.40 -2.41 0.89
C CYS A 69 7.41 -2.12 1.99
N GLU A 70 8.68 -2.28 1.66
CA GLU A 70 9.81 -1.82 2.47
C GLU A 70 10.31 -0.47 1.92
N PHE A 71 9.95 0.62 2.60
CA PHE A 71 10.25 1.97 2.12
C PHE A 71 11.76 2.26 2.15
N ASP A 72 12.49 1.70 3.11
CA ASP A 72 13.92 1.95 3.22
C ASP A 72 14.70 1.28 2.07
N PHE A 73 14.07 0.38 1.31
CA PHE A 73 14.61 -0.15 0.07
C PHE A 73 14.28 0.78 -1.11
N LEU A 74 15.24 1.63 -1.49
CA LEU A 74 15.12 2.57 -2.62
C LEU A 74 13.81 3.37 -2.62
N GLY A 75 13.38 3.85 -1.45
CA GLY A 75 12.16 4.64 -1.29
C GLY A 75 10.87 3.85 -1.51
N GLY A 76 10.91 2.53 -1.34
CA GLY A 76 9.80 1.62 -1.61
C GLY A 76 9.41 1.59 -3.09
N SER A 77 10.30 2.06 -3.98
CA SER A 77 9.99 2.21 -5.40
C SER A 77 9.71 0.86 -6.04
N ILE A 78 8.71 0.78 -6.92
CA ILE A 78 8.32 -0.48 -7.57
C ILE A 78 8.98 -0.57 -8.95
N GLY A 79 9.94 -1.48 -9.06
CA GLY A 79 10.56 -1.92 -10.31
C GLY A 79 9.87 -3.15 -10.90
N VAL A 80 10.48 -3.76 -11.93
CA VAL A 80 10.00 -4.97 -12.59
C VAL A 80 9.98 -6.15 -11.61
N ALA A 81 11.08 -6.42 -10.92
CA ALA A 81 11.15 -7.53 -9.96
C ALA A 81 10.11 -7.40 -8.83
N ALA A 82 10.00 -6.19 -8.24
CA ALA A 82 8.99 -5.89 -7.23
C ALA A 82 7.56 -6.07 -7.76
N ALA A 83 7.29 -5.63 -8.99
CA ALA A 83 5.96 -5.76 -9.57
C ALA A 83 5.59 -7.20 -9.90
N GLU A 84 6.51 -7.98 -10.46
CA GLU A 84 6.31 -9.41 -10.71
C GLU A 84 5.98 -10.15 -9.40
N ARG A 85 6.68 -9.82 -8.32
CA ARG A 85 6.42 -10.35 -6.98
C ARG A 85 5.03 -9.98 -6.47
N ILE A 86 4.62 -8.72 -6.59
CA ILE A 86 3.27 -8.29 -6.22
C ILE A 86 2.23 -9.07 -7.04
N THR A 87 2.38 -9.11 -8.36
CA THR A 87 1.44 -9.79 -9.25
C THR A 87 1.33 -11.28 -8.90
N ALA A 88 2.46 -11.98 -8.73
CA ALA A 88 2.46 -13.38 -8.36
C ALA A 88 1.77 -13.63 -7.01
N ALA A 89 1.96 -12.76 -6.02
CA ALA A 89 1.29 -12.86 -4.72
C ALA A 89 -0.24 -12.66 -4.85
N VAL A 90 -0.68 -11.70 -5.66
CA VAL A 90 -2.11 -11.45 -5.92
C VAL A 90 -2.75 -12.62 -6.67
N GLU A 91 -2.08 -13.14 -7.71
CA GLU A 91 -2.54 -14.29 -8.48
C GLU A 91 -2.65 -15.54 -7.59
N ARG A 92 -1.63 -15.78 -6.77
CA ARG A 92 -1.63 -16.88 -5.79
C ARG A 92 -2.74 -16.72 -4.77
N ALA A 93 -2.92 -15.53 -4.18
CA ALA A 93 -4.01 -15.25 -3.26
C ALA A 93 -5.38 -15.50 -3.91
N THR A 94 -5.52 -15.15 -5.19
CA THR A 94 -6.75 -15.39 -5.96
C THR A 94 -7.00 -16.87 -6.18
N ALA A 95 -5.97 -17.62 -6.61
CA ALA A 95 -6.06 -19.06 -6.83
C ALA A 95 -6.38 -19.83 -5.54
N GLU A 96 -5.77 -19.43 -4.43
CA GLU A 96 -5.99 -20.03 -3.11
C GLU A 96 -7.25 -19.48 -2.39
N ARG A 97 -7.96 -18.54 -3.01
CA ARG A 97 -9.17 -17.88 -2.47
C ARG A 97 -8.95 -17.20 -1.12
N LEU A 98 -7.77 -16.61 -0.92
CA LEU A 98 -7.40 -15.90 0.29
C LEU A 98 -7.84 -14.43 0.23
N PRO A 99 -8.28 -13.83 1.35
CA PRO A 99 -8.33 -12.37 1.49
C PRO A 99 -6.93 -11.78 1.29
N LEU A 100 -6.85 -10.61 0.66
CA LEU A 100 -5.62 -9.89 0.42
C LEU A 100 -5.54 -8.63 1.27
N LEU A 101 -4.42 -8.47 1.97
CA LEU A 101 -4.03 -7.25 2.67
C LEU A 101 -2.80 -6.64 2.00
N ALA A 102 -2.99 -5.46 1.39
CA ALA A 102 -1.91 -4.64 0.89
C ALA A 102 -1.52 -3.55 1.89
N SER A 103 -0.23 -3.33 2.08
CA SER A 103 0.27 -2.16 2.81
C SER A 103 1.38 -1.45 2.03
N PRO A 104 1.01 -0.63 1.03
CA PRO A 104 1.97 0.15 0.28
C PRO A 104 2.62 1.22 1.18
N SER A 105 3.90 1.45 0.89
CA SER A 105 4.71 2.58 1.36
C SER A 105 5.76 2.80 0.28
N SER A 106 5.55 3.79 -0.57
CA SER A 106 6.33 3.98 -1.78
C SER A 106 6.29 5.42 -2.26
N GLY A 107 7.45 5.88 -2.77
CA GLY A 107 7.55 7.11 -3.56
C GLY A 107 6.98 6.99 -4.99
N GLY A 108 6.70 5.77 -5.47
CA GLY A 108 6.13 5.51 -6.80
C GLY A 108 6.87 4.44 -7.58
N THR A 109 6.84 4.55 -8.91
CA THR A 109 7.54 3.65 -9.83
C THR A 109 9.06 3.87 -9.78
N ARG A 110 9.84 2.79 -9.93
CA ARG A 110 11.30 2.87 -9.97
C ARG A 110 11.81 3.44 -11.29
N MET A 111 12.23 4.70 -11.25
CA MET A 111 12.64 5.46 -12.44
C MET A 111 13.91 4.91 -13.12
N GLN A 112 14.81 4.26 -12.37
CA GLN A 112 16.02 3.62 -12.91
C GLN A 112 15.70 2.56 -13.98
N GLU A 113 14.52 1.94 -13.91
CA GLU A 113 14.04 0.93 -14.85
C GLU A 113 13.11 1.52 -15.93
N GLY A 114 12.86 2.83 -15.89
CA GLY A 114 12.14 3.59 -16.90
C GLY A 114 10.71 3.13 -17.18
N THR A 115 10.32 3.20 -18.46
CA THR A 115 8.96 2.89 -18.91
C THR A 115 8.53 1.45 -18.60
N VAL A 116 9.48 0.51 -18.55
CA VAL A 116 9.17 -0.90 -18.26
C VAL A 116 8.58 -1.03 -16.86
N ALA A 117 9.20 -0.44 -15.84
CA ALA A 117 8.66 -0.43 -14.49
C ALA A 117 7.33 0.32 -14.38
N PHE A 118 7.11 1.35 -15.19
CA PHE A 118 5.82 2.07 -15.22
C PHE A 118 4.69 1.19 -15.74
N LEU A 119 4.91 0.49 -16.85
CA LEU A 119 3.91 -0.41 -17.44
C LEU A 119 3.53 -1.55 -16.51
N GLN A 120 4.42 -1.95 -15.59
CA GLN A 120 4.11 -2.97 -14.59
C GLN A 120 2.96 -2.57 -13.64
N MET A 121 2.69 -1.28 -13.43
CA MET A 121 1.52 -0.85 -12.64
C MET A 121 0.20 -1.33 -13.26
N VAL A 122 0.14 -1.41 -14.60
CA VAL A 122 -1.02 -1.93 -15.33
C VAL A 122 -1.19 -3.43 -15.06
N LYS A 123 -0.08 -4.19 -15.03
CA LYS A 123 -0.09 -5.62 -14.75
C LYS A 123 -0.59 -5.92 -13.33
N ILE A 124 -0.11 -5.16 -12.34
CA ILE A 124 -0.58 -5.31 -10.96
C ILE A 124 -2.08 -4.97 -10.87
N ALA A 125 -2.52 -3.86 -11.48
CA ALA A 125 -3.92 -3.46 -11.47
C ALA A 125 -4.84 -4.52 -12.10
N ALA A 126 -4.40 -5.15 -13.21
CA ALA A 126 -5.13 -6.24 -13.84
C ALA A 126 -5.28 -7.47 -12.90
N ALA A 127 -4.21 -7.87 -12.21
CA ALA A 127 -4.26 -8.97 -11.25
C ALA A 127 -5.22 -8.68 -10.08
N ILE A 128 -5.18 -7.45 -9.54
CA ILE A 128 -6.12 -7.02 -8.49
C ILE A 128 -7.56 -7.02 -9.00
N GLN A 129 -7.79 -6.60 -10.24
CA GLN A 129 -9.13 -6.62 -10.81
C GLN A 129 -9.69 -8.04 -10.93
N LEU A 130 -8.86 -9.02 -11.31
CA LEU A 130 -9.25 -10.43 -11.31
C LEU A 130 -9.56 -10.95 -9.90
N HIS A 131 -8.75 -10.55 -8.90
CA HIS A 131 -9.01 -10.87 -7.49
C HIS A 131 -10.37 -10.34 -7.02
N ASN A 132 -10.68 -9.08 -7.35
CA ASN A 132 -11.95 -8.44 -7.03
C ASN A 132 -13.13 -9.12 -7.75
N GLN A 133 -12.96 -9.49 -9.03
CA GLN A 133 -13.96 -10.25 -9.79
C GLN A 133 -14.24 -11.64 -9.20
N ALA A 134 -13.25 -12.27 -8.57
CA ALA A 134 -13.42 -13.52 -7.83
C ALA A 134 -14.19 -13.37 -6.51
N ARG A 135 -14.61 -12.13 -6.17
CA ARG A 135 -15.32 -11.73 -4.94
C ARG A 135 -14.54 -12.05 -3.67
N LEU A 136 -13.22 -11.86 -3.72
CA LEU A 136 -12.33 -12.02 -2.58
C LEU A 136 -12.06 -10.66 -1.91
N PRO A 137 -12.01 -10.58 -0.56
CA PRO A 137 -11.77 -9.32 0.11
C PRO A 137 -10.37 -8.77 -0.20
N TYR A 138 -10.30 -7.50 -0.54
CA TYR A 138 -9.04 -6.77 -0.75
C TYR A 138 -9.02 -5.52 0.12
N LEU A 139 -8.12 -5.49 1.10
CA LEU A 139 -7.95 -4.41 2.06
C LEU A 139 -6.61 -3.72 1.81
N VAL A 140 -6.60 -2.40 1.85
CA VAL A 140 -5.40 -1.59 1.68
C VAL A 140 -5.16 -0.72 2.90
N TYR A 141 -3.98 -0.84 3.49
CA TYR A 141 -3.47 0.02 4.55
C TYR A 141 -2.33 0.90 4.04
N LEU A 142 -2.67 2.13 3.66
CA LEU A 142 -1.76 3.11 3.09
C LEU A 142 -0.83 3.69 4.17
N ARG A 143 0.46 3.34 4.13
CA ARG A 143 1.49 3.89 5.03
C ARG A 143 2.17 5.12 4.42
N HIS A 144 2.80 5.92 5.28
CA HIS A 144 3.54 7.09 4.85
C HIS A 144 4.87 6.73 4.15
N PRO A 145 5.19 7.33 3.00
CA PRO A 145 4.29 7.91 1.99
C PRO A 145 3.73 6.83 1.05
N THR A 146 2.59 7.09 0.40
CA THR A 146 2.13 6.27 -0.74
C THR A 146 1.74 7.19 -1.89
N THR A 147 2.59 7.25 -2.92
CA THR A 147 2.43 8.21 -4.01
C THR A 147 2.54 7.61 -5.41
N GLY A 148 2.14 8.40 -6.42
CA GLY A 148 2.39 8.08 -7.83
C GLY A 148 1.65 6.85 -8.35
N GLY A 149 2.33 6.09 -9.21
CA GLY A 149 1.78 4.88 -9.84
C GLY A 149 1.35 3.81 -8.85
N VAL A 150 1.96 3.74 -7.65
CA VAL A 150 1.58 2.79 -6.60
C VAL A 150 0.19 3.11 -6.05
N PHE A 151 -0.08 4.38 -5.73
CA PHE A 151 -1.40 4.81 -5.31
C PHE A 151 -2.44 4.64 -6.43
N ALA A 152 -2.11 5.09 -7.65
CA ALA A 152 -3.04 5.03 -8.80
C ALA A 152 -3.29 3.62 -9.37
N SER A 153 -2.56 2.60 -8.91
CA SER A 153 -2.82 1.21 -9.25
C SER A 153 -3.34 0.47 -8.02
N TRP A 154 -2.57 -0.45 -7.47
CA TRP A 154 -3.03 -1.34 -6.41
C TRP A 154 -3.34 -0.65 -5.08
N GLY A 155 -2.76 0.53 -4.80
CA GLY A 155 -3.02 1.27 -3.56
C GLY A 155 -4.45 1.84 -3.45
N SER A 156 -5.14 2.10 -4.56
CA SER A 156 -6.50 2.68 -4.55
C SER A 156 -7.60 1.69 -4.91
N LEU A 157 -7.25 0.49 -5.39
CA LEU A 157 -8.21 -0.53 -5.86
C LEU A 157 -8.77 -1.43 -4.74
N GLY A 158 -8.52 -1.07 -3.48
CA GLY A 158 -9.05 -1.76 -2.31
C GLY A 158 -10.57 -1.69 -2.20
N HIS A 159 -11.20 -2.78 -1.74
CA HIS A 159 -12.60 -2.71 -1.29
C HIS A 159 -12.74 -1.84 -0.04
N LEU A 160 -11.70 -1.87 0.82
CA LEU A 160 -11.59 -1.04 2.01
C LEU A 160 -10.16 -0.48 2.04
N THR A 161 -10.06 0.84 2.11
CA THR A 161 -8.78 1.56 2.08
C THR A 161 -8.69 2.46 3.30
N VAL A 162 -7.71 2.18 4.17
CA VAL A 162 -7.44 2.95 5.39
C VAL A 162 -6.03 3.53 5.29
N ALA A 163 -5.80 4.70 5.86
CA ALA A 163 -4.49 5.35 5.84
C ALA A 163 -3.93 5.52 7.25
N GLU A 164 -2.61 5.42 7.36
CA GLU A 164 -1.87 5.81 8.56
C GLU A 164 -2.11 7.30 8.86
N PRO A 165 -2.44 7.68 10.12
CA PRO A 165 -2.67 9.08 10.49
C PRO A 165 -1.52 10.00 10.07
N GLY A 166 -1.82 11.07 9.34
CA GLY A 166 -0.80 12.03 8.86
C GLY A 166 0.04 11.56 7.67
N ALA A 167 -0.26 10.40 7.09
CA ALA A 167 0.47 9.91 5.92
C ALA A 167 0.25 10.78 4.69
N LEU A 168 1.35 11.12 4.00
CA LEU A 168 1.31 11.68 2.65
C LEU A 168 0.81 10.63 1.64
N ILE A 169 -0.44 10.76 1.23
CA ILE A 169 -1.08 9.94 0.20
C ILE A 169 -1.49 10.85 -0.98
N GLY A 170 -1.15 10.45 -2.21
CA GLY A 170 -1.63 11.16 -3.40
C GLY A 170 -0.97 10.73 -4.70
N PHE A 171 -1.64 10.99 -5.82
CA PHE A 171 -1.11 10.68 -7.14
C PHE A 171 0.11 11.54 -7.50
N LEU A 172 0.10 12.83 -7.14
CA LEU A 172 1.20 13.77 -7.37
C LEU A 172 1.91 14.04 -6.04
N GLY A 173 3.24 14.03 -6.04
CA GLY A 173 4.05 14.36 -4.86
C GLY A 173 3.81 15.78 -4.33
N HIS A 174 4.43 16.11 -3.19
CA HIS A 174 4.30 17.39 -2.48
C HIS A 174 4.31 18.60 -3.43
N GLY A 175 3.15 19.16 -3.77
CA GLY A 175 3.10 20.28 -4.72
C GLY A 175 1.77 20.52 -5.43
N SER A 176 0.87 19.52 -5.52
CA SER A 176 -0.44 19.81 -6.13
C SER A 176 -1.65 19.09 -5.54
N MET A 177 -1.53 17.90 -4.95
CA MET A 177 -2.66 17.26 -4.25
C MET A 177 -2.16 16.29 -3.17
N SER A 178 -2.05 16.76 -1.93
CA SER A 178 -1.83 15.90 -0.77
C SER A 178 -3.14 15.72 0.01
N CYS A 179 -3.61 14.48 0.18
CA CYS A 179 -4.63 14.20 1.19
C CYS A 179 -3.94 14.22 2.56
N SER A 180 -3.92 15.40 3.21
CA SER A 180 -3.48 15.51 4.59
C SER A 180 -4.67 15.27 5.51
N MET A 181 -4.59 14.23 6.34
CA MET A 181 -5.57 14.05 7.42
C MET A 181 -5.35 15.15 8.47
N ALA A 182 -6.15 16.22 8.39
CA ALA A 182 -6.16 17.25 9.41
C ALA A 182 -6.69 16.67 10.74
N THR A 183 -5.89 16.80 11.81
CA THR A 183 -6.37 16.72 13.19
C THR A 183 -7.28 17.92 13.45
N PRO A 184 -8.46 17.78 14.09
CA PRO A 184 -9.28 18.94 14.40
C PRO A 184 -8.60 19.73 15.52
N SER A 185 -8.10 20.93 15.21
CA SER A 185 -7.78 21.93 16.23
C SER A 185 -9.03 22.74 16.52
N HIS A 186 -9.71 22.48 17.65
CA HIS A 186 -10.78 23.34 18.13
C HIS A 186 -10.20 24.42 19.05
N PRO A 187 -10.32 25.72 18.74
CA PRO A 187 -10.41 26.74 19.76
C PRO A 187 -11.87 26.95 20.16
N ALA A 188 -12.11 27.04 21.47
CA ALA A 188 -13.41 27.25 22.08
C ALA A 188 -14.00 28.62 21.71
N SER A 189 -15.17 28.67 21.06
CA SER A 189 -16.24 29.65 21.32
C SER A 189 -17.40 29.54 20.31
N LYS A 190 -18.49 28.86 20.70
CA LYS A 190 -19.92 29.19 20.49
C LYS A 190 -20.77 27.91 20.52
N PRO A 191 -21.89 27.87 21.27
CA PRO A 191 -22.74 26.69 21.29
C PRO A 191 -23.56 26.60 20.00
N PRO A 192 -23.64 25.43 19.34
CA PRO A 192 -24.54 25.25 18.21
C PRO A 192 -25.99 25.19 18.70
N ARG A 193 -26.86 25.96 18.04
CA ARG A 193 -28.31 25.86 18.18
C ARG A 193 -28.77 24.47 17.75
N ILE A 194 -29.51 23.82 18.65
CA ILE A 194 -30.12 22.51 18.45
C ILE A 194 -31.42 22.74 17.67
N TYR A 195 -31.51 22.27 16.43
CA TYR A 195 -32.79 21.90 15.83
C TYR A 195 -32.87 20.38 15.84
N GLY A 196 -33.86 19.86 16.57
CA GLY A 196 -34.03 18.45 16.85
C GLY A 196 -34.48 17.65 15.63
N GLY A 197 -33.98 16.41 15.54
CA GLY A 197 -34.42 15.40 14.58
C GLY A 197 -33.40 14.27 14.45
N MET A 198 -33.46 13.32 15.39
CA MET A 198 -32.90 11.95 15.38
C MET A 198 -31.48 11.68 14.82
N GLY A 199 -30.69 11.00 15.64
CA GLY A 199 -29.25 10.83 15.48
C GLY A 199 -28.80 10.22 14.15
N SER A 200 -27.90 10.95 13.49
CA SER A 200 -26.89 10.39 12.58
C SER A 200 -25.70 11.35 12.61
N SER A 201 -24.53 10.87 13.03
CA SER A 201 -23.28 11.62 12.99
C SER A 201 -22.87 11.83 11.54
N THR A 202 -23.16 13.00 11.00
CA THR A 202 -22.84 13.40 9.63
C THR A 202 -21.46 14.04 9.62
N ALA A 203 -20.49 13.40 8.95
CA ALA A 203 -19.23 14.03 8.57
C ALA A 203 -19.44 14.78 7.25
N SER A 204 -19.10 16.06 7.20
CA SER A 204 -19.18 16.88 5.99
C SER A 204 -18.03 16.53 5.03
N LEU A 205 -18.41 16.10 3.83
CA LEU A 205 -17.53 15.79 2.70
C LEU A 205 -17.58 16.92 1.66
N HIS A 206 -16.43 17.24 1.06
CA HIS A 206 -16.38 17.83 -0.27
C HIS A 206 -15.34 17.06 -1.09
N TRP A 207 -15.81 16.41 -2.15
CA TRP A 207 -15.01 15.70 -3.14
C TRP A 207 -15.62 15.95 -4.52
N THR A 208 -14.83 16.45 -5.47
CA THR A 208 -15.20 16.51 -6.89
C THR A 208 -14.49 15.37 -7.63
N GLY A 209 -15.24 14.32 -7.96
CA GLY A 209 -14.89 13.32 -8.98
C GLY A 209 -14.40 11.95 -8.50
N TYR A 210 -15.21 10.91 -8.73
CA TYR A 210 -14.94 9.46 -8.66
C TYR A 210 -14.70 8.79 -7.28
N ASP A 211 -15.83 8.45 -6.67
CA ASP A 211 -16.18 7.34 -5.76
C ASP A 211 -15.14 6.53 -4.95
N ARG A 212 -15.33 6.64 -3.61
CA ARG A 212 -15.06 5.70 -2.50
C ARG A 212 -13.63 5.55 -1.95
N CYS A 213 -13.16 6.57 -1.23
CA CYS A 213 -12.19 6.40 -0.15
C CYS A 213 -12.91 6.48 1.22
N TRP A 214 -12.93 5.39 1.98
CA TRP A 214 -13.50 5.35 3.34
C TRP A 214 -12.36 5.41 4.36
N ILE A 215 -12.01 6.62 4.79
CA ILE A 215 -11.08 6.83 5.90
C ILE A 215 -11.85 6.56 7.21
N VAL A 216 -11.70 5.34 7.76
CA VAL A 216 -12.27 4.99 9.06
C VAL A 216 -11.33 5.51 10.16
N ARG A 217 -11.88 6.31 11.08
CA ARG A 217 -11.25 6.67 12.36
C ARG A 217 -11.56 5.63 13.43
#